data_AF-A0A929YG57-F1
#
_entry.id   AF-A0A929YG57-F1
#
_cell.length_a   1.000
_cell.length_b   1.000
_cell.length_c   1.000
_cell.angle_alpha   90.00
_cell.angle_beta   90.00
_cell.angle_gamma   90.00
#
_symmetry.space_group_name_H-M   'P 1'
#
loop_
_entity.id
_entity.type
_entity.pdbx_description
1 polymer ?
#
loop_
_entity_poly.entity_id
_entity_poly.type
_entity_poly.pdbx_seq_one_letter_code
_entity_poly.pdbx_strand_id
1 'polypeptide(L)'
;MEEDSNNKDNTAGTDQQYQKAVSYADNLSIQLRKGFIAYCVLVICAQRPHYTGDIIKVLREAEMVVVEGTVYPLLSRLYKDGLLKYEWQESEQGPPRKYYETTELGEYTCRELKNHLKKLNLTLKALEKGSKK
;
A
#
# COMPACT_ATOMS: atom_id res chain seq x y z
N MET A 1 -40.76 -13.95 -47.64
CA MET A 1 -40.55 -14.86 -46.52
C MET A 1 -39.28 -14.40 -45.83
N GLU A 2 -39.50 -13.74 -44.69
CA GLU A 2 -38.58 -13.41 -43.58
C GLU A 2 -37.82 -14.67 -43.12
N GLU A 3 -36.69 -14.68 -42.41
CA GLU A 3 -35.95 -13.82 -41.48
C GLU A 3 -34.47 -14.30 -41.57
N ASP A 4 -33.43 -13.54 -41.26
CA ASP A 4 -32.80 -13.63 -39.94
C ASP A 4 -31.80 -12.48 -39.78
N SER A 5 -32.20 -11.47 -38.99
CA SER A 5 -31.34 -10.40 -38.51
C SER A 5 -31.43 -10.38 -37.00
N ASN A 6 -30.69 -11.26 -36.30
CA ASN A 6 -30.53 -11.10 -34.85
C ASN A 6 -29.27 -11.76 -34.29
N ASN A 7 -28.12 -11.06 -34.35
CA ASN A 7 -27.03 -11.28 -33.40
C ASN A 7 -26.02 -10.11 -33.39
N LYS A 8 -26.41 -8.93 -32.92
CA LYS A 8 -25.45 -7.83 -32.65
C LYS A 8 -25.59 -7.11 -31.29
N ASP A 9 -26.56 -7.46 -30.45
CA ASP A 9 -26.89 -6.63 -29.28
C ASP A 9 -26.41 -7.16 -27.91
N ASN A 10 -25.63 -8.25 -27.83
CA ASN A 10 -25.25 -8.86 -26.54
C ASN A 10 -23.79 -8.64 -26.08
N THR A 11 -22.95 -8.00 -26.91
CA THR A 11 -21.52 -7.78 -26.61
C THR A 11 -21.29 -6.55 -25.70
N ALA A 12 -22.11 -5.50 -25.87
CA ALA A 12 -21.95 -4.25 -25.10
C ALA A 12 -22.34 -4.41 -23.61
N GLY A 13 -23.32 -5.27 -23.31
CA GLY A 13 -23.77 -5.53 -21.94
C GLY A 13 -22.77 -6.36 -21.11
N THR A 14 -22.09 -7.30 -21.76
CA THR A 14 -21.01 -8.09 -21.15
C THR A 14 -19.77 -7.22 -20.91
N ASP A 15 -19.36 -6.41 -21.90
CA ASP A 15 -18.25 -5.47 -21.75
C ASP A 15 -18.46 -4.49 -20.58
N GLN A 16 -19.67 -3.93 -20.43
CA GLN A 16 -19.96 -3.01 -19.34
C GLN A 16 -19.94 -3.65 -17.95
N GLN A 17 -20.35 -4.93 -17.83
CA GLN A 17 -20.27 -5.68 -16.58
C GLN A 17 -18.82 -5.98 -16.19
N TYR A 18 -17.99 -6.39 -17.15
CA TYR A 18 -16.56 -6.63 -16.91
C TYR A 18 -15.85 -5.34 -16.50
N GLN A 19 -16.15 -4.20 -17.12
CA GLN A 19 -15.59 -2.90 -16.72
C GLN A 19 -15.96 -2.51 -15.27
N LYS A 20 -17.21 -2.78 -14.84
CA LYS A 20 -17.62 -2.56 -13.44
C LYS A 20 -16.82 -3.44 -12.47
N ALA A 21 -16.61 -4.71 -12.80
CA ALA A 21 -15.84 -5.63 -11.97
C ALA A 21 -14.36 -5.20 -11.85
N VAL A 22 -13.74 -4.79 -12.96
CA VAL A 22 -12.36 -4.25 -12.97
C VAL A 22 -12.27 -3.00 -12.10
N SER A 23 -13.18 -2.04 -12.28
CA SER A 23 -13.21 -0.83 -11.46
C SER A 23 -13.39 -1.12 -9.96
N TYR A 24 -14.21 -2.12 -9.62
CA TYR A 24 -14.36 -2.54 -8.23
C TYR A 24 -13.06 -3.12 -7.66
N ALA A 25 -12.38 -4.01 -8.42
CA ALA A 25 -11.11 -4.60 -8.03
C ALA A 25 -10.01 -3.53 -7.85
N ASP A 26 -9.95 -2.54 -8.75
CA ASP A 26 -9.01 -1.43 -8.67
C ASP A 26 -9.22 -0.60 -7.40
N ASN A 27 -10.48 -0.23 -7.11
CA ASN A 27 -10.84 0.52 -5.91
C ASN A 27 -10.46 -0.24 -4.64
N LEU A 28 -10.73 -1.55 -4.59
CA LEU A 28 -10.35 -2.40 -3.46
C LEU A 28 -8.82 -2.47 -3.33
N SER A 29 -8.10 -2.63 -4.44
CA SER A 29 -6.62 -2.64 -4.45
C SER A 29 -6.04 -1.35 -3.89
N ILE A 30 -6.61 -0.19 -4.25
CA ILE A 30 -6.18 1.12 -3.72
C ILE A 30 -6.34 1.17 -2.20
N GLN A 31 -7.46 0.70 -1.65
CA GLN A 31 -7.68 0.71 -0.20
C GLN A 31 -6.69 -0.20 0.54
N LEU A 32 -6.43 -1.39 0.00
CA LEU A 32 -5.45 -2.32 0.55
C LEU A 32 -4.04 -1.71 0.54
N ARG A 33 -3.65 -1.06 -0.58
CA ARG A 33 -2.34 -0.40 -0.71
C ARG A 33 -2.17 0.76 0.27
N LYS A 34 -3.21 1.55 0.54
CA LYS A 34 -3.16 2.67 1.51
C LYS A 34 -2.84 2.21 2.93
N GLY A 35 -3.36 1.07 3.37
CA GLY A 35 -2.99 0.49 4.65
C GLY A 35 -1.58 -0.11 4.62
N PHE A 36 -1.26 -0.80 3.52
CA PHE A 36 0.01 -1.49 3.37
C PHE A 36 1.22 -0.55 3.28
N ILE A 37 1.11 0.59 2.61
CA ILE A 37 2.20 1.58 2.51
C ILE A 37 2.61 2.12 3.89
N ALA A 38 1.67 2.32 4.81
CA ALA A 38 1.97 2.77 6.16
C ALA A 38 2.84 1.75 6.91
N TYR A 39 2.49 0.46 6.78
CA TYR A 39 3.31 -0.62 7.32
C TYR A 39 4.70 -0.67 6.69
N CYS A 40 4.80 -0.56 5.35
CA CYS A 40 6.10 -0.55 4.66
C CYS A 40 7.01 0.59 5.15
N VAL A 41 6.46 1.79 5.35
CA VAL A 41 7.23 2.92 5.88
C VAL A 41 7.76 2.63 7.29
N LEU A 42 6.95 2.04 8.17
CA LEU A 42 7.41 1.64 9.51
C LEU A 42 8.51 0.57 9.44
N VAL A 43 8.38 -0.41 8.55
CA VAL A 43 9.41 -1.46 8.35
C VAL A 43 10.74 -0.86 7.87
N ILE A 44 10.70 0.13 6.98
CA ILE A 44 11.90 0.82 6.51
C ILE A 44 12.54 1.61 7.66
N CYS A 45 11.75 2.42 8.37
CA CYS A 45 12.24 3.29 9.43
C CYS A 45 12.66 2.56 10.72
N ALA A 46 12.36 1.26 10.85
CA ALA A 46 12.76 0.43 12.00
C ALA A 46 14.20 -0.08 11.92
N GLN A 47 14.87 0.06 10.78
CA GLN A 47 16.24 -0.44 10.61
C GLN A 47 17.28 0.60 11.05
N ARG A 48 17.02 1.87 10.72
CA ARG A 48 17.87 3.04 11.00
C ARG A 48 17.11 4.32 10.65
N PRO A 49 17.64 5.51 10.99
CA PRO A 49 17.11 6.76 10.47
C PRO A 49 17.23 6.86 8.94
N HIS A 50 16.15 7.29 8.28
CA HIS A 50 16.05 7.44 6.82
C HIS A 50 15.57 8.82 6.41
N TYR A 51 16.22 9.42 5.42
CA TYR A 51 15.70 10.61 4.75
C TYR A 51 14.47 10.25 3.91
N THR A 52 13.51 11.17 3.79
CA THR A 52 12.28 10.96 3.00
C THR A 52 12.56 10.47 1.57
N GLY A 53 13.59 11.01 0.91
CA GLY A 53 13.99 10.57 -0.43
C GLY A 53 14.42 9.10 -0.48
N ASP A 54 15.13 8.63 0.54
CA ASP A 54 15.55 7.23 0.65
C ASP A 54 14.35 6.31 0.89
N ILE A 55 13.39 6.74 1.74
CA ILE A 55 12.15 6.00 1.98
C ILE A 55 11.38 5.82 0.66
N ILE A 56 11.23 6.90 -0.12
CA ILE A 56 10.57 6.85 -1.43
C ILE A 56 11.30 5.93 -2.39
N LYS A 57 12.64 6.01 -2.42
CA LYS A 57 13.48 5.15 -3.26
C LYS A 57 13.28 3.67 -2.93
N VAL A 58 13.39 3.29 -1.65
CA VAL A 58 13.20 1.90 -1.21
C VAL A 58 11.79 1.40 -1.49
N LEU A 59 10.75 2.23 -1.30
CA LEU A 59 9.38 1.86 -1.67
C LEU A 59 9.25 1.57 -3.17
N ARG A 60 9.85 2.40 -4.03
CA ARG A 60 9.84 2.19 -5.49
C ARG A 60 10.60 0.94 -5.90
N GLU A 61 11.75 0.67 -5.27
CA GLU A 61 12.53 -0.57 -5.48
C GLU A 61 11.75 -1.82 -5.07
N ALA A 62 10.86 -1.70 -4.08
CA ALA A 62 9.91 -2.75 -3.68
C ALA A 62 8.64 -2.79 -4.56
N GLU A 63 8.68 -2.19 -5.76
CA GLU A 63 7.58 -2.12 -6.73
C GLU A 63 6.30 -1.44 -6.21
N MET A 64 6.40 -0.63 -5.15
CA MET A 64 5.26 0.14 -4.66
C MET A 64 5.05 1.38 -5.53
N VAL A 65 3.84 1.53 -6.06
CA VAL A 65 3.43 2.73 -6.81
C VAL A 65 3.20 3.88 -5.83
N VAL A 66 4.24 4.70 -5.64
CA VAL A 66 4.23 5.83 -4.69
C VAL A 66 4.76 7.12 -5.31
N VAL A 67 4.07 8.23 -5.00
CA VAL A 67 4.48 9.60 -5.34
C VAL A 67 4.77 10.37 -4.05
N GLU A 68 5.57 11.44 -4.16
CA GLU A 68 5.93 12.29 -3.03
C GLU A 68 4.71 12.79 -2.26
N GLY A 69 3.66 13.22 -2.98
CA GLY A 69 2.40 13.69 -2.39
C GLY A 69 1.68 12.66 -1.50
N THR A 70 2.04 11.38 -1.58
CA THR A 70 1.51 10.33 -0.69
C THR A 70 2.39 10.13 0.54
N VAL A 71 3.71 10.22 0.37
CA VAL A 71 4.67 9.87 1.42
C VAL A 71 4.81 10.99 2.45
N TYR A 72 4.90 12.26 2.05
CA TYR A 72 5.06 13.36 3.00
C TYR A 72 3.89 13.49 4.00
N PRO A 73 2.61 13.46 3.56
CA PRO A 73 1.49 13.49 4.50
C PRO A 73 1.42 12.25 5.39
N LEU A 74 1.83 11.08 4.86
CA LEU A 74 1.90 9.84 5.62
C LEU A 74 2.95 9.94 6.74
N LEU A 75 4.16 10.41 6.44
CA LEU A 75 5.21 10.62 7.45
C LEU A 75 4.76 11.60 8.53
N SER A 76 4.10 12.70 8.13
CA SER A 76 3.53 13.67 9.08
C SER A 76 2.48 13.03 9.99
N ARG A 77 1.62 12.16 9.45
CA ARG A 77 0.61 11.43 10.23
C ARG A 77 1.27 10.45 11.20
N LEU A 78 2.18 9.60 10.73
CA LEU A 78 2.86 8.61 11.57
C LEU A 78 3.68 9.27 12.69
N TYR A 79 4.26 10.44 12.43
CA TYR A 79 4.90 11.26 13.47
C TYR A 79 3.89 11.77 14.50
N LYS A 80 2.76 12.33 14.06
CA LYS A 80 1.69 12.81 14.96
C LYS A 80 1.08 11.69 15.80
N ASP A 81 0.99 10.49 15.23
CA ASP A 81 0.51 9.28 15.90
C ASP A 81 1.56 8.69 16.86
N GLY A 82 2.75 9.30 16.97
CA GLY A 82 3.83 8.87 17.86
C GLY A 82 4.56 7.61 17.39
N LEU A 83 4.33 7.15 16.16
CA LEU A 83 4.94 5.94 15.59
C LEU A 83 6.32 6.22 14.99
N LEU A 84 6.54 7.45 14.53
CA LEU A 84 7.84 7.91 14.06
C LEU A 84 8.33 9.09 14.90
N LYS A 85 9.64 9.21 15.01
CA LYS A 85 10.36 10.41 15.42
C LYS A 85 11.19 10.90 14.24
N TYR A 86 11.63 12.16 14.28
CA TYR A 86 12.60 12.65 13.31
C TYR A 86 13.66 13.52 13.98
N GLU A 87 14.82 13.54 13.36
CA GLU A 87 15.93 14.42 13.70
C GLU A 87 16.31 15.26 12.49
N TRP A 88 16.74 16.49 12.74
CA TRP A 88 17.33 17.33 11.72
C TRP A 88 18.82 17.00 11.62
N GLN A 89 19.26 16.69 10.40
CA GLN A 89 20.68 16.49 10.10
C GLN A 89 21.12 17.57 9.11
N GLU A 90 22.31 18.12 9.32
CA GLU A 90 22.94 18.99 8.35
C GLU A 90 23.16 18.22 7.04
N SER A 91 22.97 18.92 5.93
CA SER A 91 23.24 18.35 4.61
C SER A 91 24.50 18.99 4.03
N GLU A 92 25.28 18.20 3.28
CA GLU A 92 26.52 18.69 2.65
C GLU A 92 26.26 19.93 1.76
N GLN A 93 25.06 20.02 1.17
CA GLN A 93 24.59 21.18 0.43
C GLN A 93 23.09 21.38 0.64
N GLY A 94 22.72 22.55 1.18
CA GLY A 94 21.33 22.99 1.32
C GLY A 94 20.79 22.96 2.75
N PRO A 95 19.47 23.18 2.92
CA PRO A 95 18.85 23.24 4.24
C PRO A 95 18.94 21.89 4.98
N PRO A 96 18.84 21.89 6.32
CA PRO A 96 18.81 20.66 7.10
C PRO A 96 17.75 19.69 6.60
N ARG A 97 18.04 18.39 6.65
CA ARG A 97 17.13 17.32 6.20
C ARG A 97 16.56 16.58 7.39
N LYS A 98 15.29 16.20 7.30
CA LYS A 98 14.65 15.34 8.31
C LYS A 98 14.97 13.87 8.03
N TYR A 99 15.47 13.18 9.03
CA TYR A 99 15.65 11.74 9.04
C TYR A 99 14.64 11.13 10.00
N TYR A 100 13.84 10.19 9.51
CA TYR A 100 12.78 9.53 10.26
C TYR A 100 13.25 8.16 10.75
N GLU A 101 12.86 7.83 11.98
CA GLU A 101 13.10 6.53 12.63
C GLU A 101 11.84 6.15 13.42
N THR A 102 11.59 4.86 13.60
CA THR A 102 10.51 4.42 14.48
C THR A 102 10.78 4.77 15.94
N THR A 103 9.70 5.02 16.69
CA THR A 103 9.72 5.00 18.15
C THR A 103 9.53 3.56 18.66
N GLU A 104 9.66 3.34 19.97
CA GLU A 104 9.29 2.05 20.59
C GLU A 104 7.83 1.66 20.29
N LEU A 105 6.92 2.64 20.29
CA LEU A 105 5.53 2.44 19.90
C LEU A 105 5.42 2.02 18.43
N GLY A 106 6.15 2.70 17.54
CA GLY A 106 6.22 2.36 16.12
C GLY A 106 6.71 0.94 15.86
N GLU A 107 7.77 0.51 16.55
CA GLU A 107 8.29 -0.85 16.47
C GLU A 107 7.29 -1.88 16.97
N TYR A 108 6.62 -1.60 18.10
CA TYR A 108 5.56 -2.46 18.62
C TYR A 108 4.42 -2.61 17.61
N THR A 109 3.94 -1.49 17.04
CA THR A 109 2.91 -1.50 15.99
C THR A 109 3.37 -2.30 14.77
N CYS A 110 4.64 -2.18 14.37
CA CYS A 110 5.21 -2.94 13.25
C CYS A 110 5.15 -4.45 13.50
N ARG A 111 5.47 -4.91 14.72
CA ARG A 111 5.34 -6.32 15.11
C ARG A 111 3.89 -6.80 15.07
N GLU A 112 2.95 -6.01 15.59
CA GLU A 112 1.53 -6.37 15.58
C GLU A 112 0.98 -6.47 14.15
N LEU A 113 1.31 -5.51 13.28
CA LEU A 113 0.93 -5.54 11.87
C LEU A 113 1.50 -6.77 11.15
N LYS A 114 2.75 -7.15 11.42
CA LYS A 114 3.35 -8.38 10.91
C LYS A 114 2.56 -9.62 11.34
N ASN A 115 2.12 -9.67 12.61
CA ASN A 115 1.28 -10.76 13.12
C ASN A 115 -0.09 -10.80 12.43
N HIS A 116 -0.73 -9.65 12.23
CA HIS A 116 -2.01 -9.56 11.52
C HIS A 116 -1.89 -10.01 10.06
N LEU A 117 -0.86 -9.56 9.34
CA LEU A 117 -0.61 -9.99 7.95
C LEU A 117 -0.37 -11.49 7.85
N LYS A 118 0.36 -12.07 8.80
CA LYS A 118 0.55 -13.53 8.88
C LYS A 118 -0.80 -14.25 9.05
N LYS A 119 -1.67 -13.77 9.95
CA LYS A 119 -3.01 -14.34 10.15
C LYS A 119 -3.86 -14.25 8.89
N LEU A 120 -3.88 -13.10 8.21
CA LEU A 120 -4.62 -12.92 6.94
C LEU A 120 -4.15 -13.92 5.87
N ASN A 121 -2.84 -14.08 5.71
CA ASN A 121 -2.27 -15.04 4.76
C ASN A 121 -2.63 -16.50 5.11
N LEU A 122 -2.70 -16.83 6.41
CA LEU A 122 -3.14 -18.16 6.84
C LEU A 122 -4.63 -18.38 6.54
N THR A 123 -5.48 -17.39 6.79
CA THR A 123 -6.91 -17.44 6.46
C THR A 123 -7.09 -17.65 4.95
N LEU A 124 -6.39 -16.89 4.11
CA LEU A 124 -6.45 -17.04 2.66
C LEU A 124 -6.07 -18.46 2.21
N LYS A 125 -4.94 -18.98 2.71
CA LYS A 125 -4.48 -20.35 2.41
C LYS A 125 -5.48 -21.42 2.87
N ALA A 126 -6.16 -21.21 4.00
CA ALA A 126 -7.16 -22.15 4.49
C ALA A 126 -8.41 -22.17 3.59
N LEU A 127 -8.87 -20.99 3.15
CA LEU A 127 -10.02 -20.86 2.24
C LEU A 127 -9.73 -21.48 0.87
N GLU A 128 -8.56 -21.20 0.29
CA GLU A 128 -8.14 -21.75 -1.01
C GLU A 128 -8.02 -23.30 -1.00
N LYS A 129 -7.64 -23.88 0.15
CA LYS A 129 -7.59 -25.34 0.32
C LYS A 129 -8.97 -25.96 0.50
N GLY A 130 -9.90 -25.25 1.12
CA GLY A 130 -11.29 -25.70 1.32
C GLY A 130 -12.12 -25.72 0.04
N SER A 131 -11.78 -24.92 -0.97
CA SER A 131 -12.49 -24.85 -2.25
C SER A 131 -12.12 -25.94 -3.28
N LYS A 132 -11.20 -26.85 -2.97
CA LYS A 132 -10.80 -27.97 -3.85
C LYS A 132 -11.54 -29.29 -3.56
N LYS A 133 -12.77 -29.25 -3.04
CA LYS A 133 -13.58 -30.44 -2.76
C LYS A 133 -14.79 -30.52 -3.68
#